data_AF-A0A1I7X8X9-F1
#
_entry.id   AF-A0A1I7X8X9-F1
#
_cell.length_a   1.000
_cell.length_b   1.000
_cell.length_c   1.000
_cell.angle_alpha   90.00
_cell.angle_beta   90.00
_cell.angle_gamma   90.00
#
_symmetry.space_group_name_H-M   'P 1'
#
loop_
_entity.id
_entity.type
_entity.pdbx_description
1 polymer ?
#
loop_
_entity_poly.entity_id
_entity_poly.type
_entity_poly.pdbx_seq_one_letter_code
_entity_poly.pdbx_strand_id
1 'polypeptide(L)'
;MDCYVFLCRYEVIPDDSGEESDIEDQEVVRMHQQQENHKFLSHFHRKFLVRRGRRGLTRHLGGKWPEMFQMRANGSSVCTRTIQIECMADQLCSAFCHILRAPFKIEKDGERGIVYVWIGKSSDVHEHDVARRK
;
A
#
# COMPACT_ATOMS: atom_id res chain seq x y z
N MET A 1 -16.00 -7.85 -9.77
CA MET A 1 -14.59 -7.92 -9.31
C MET A 1 -13.79 -7.10 -10.29
N ASP A 2 -13.55 -5.83 -9.95
CA ASP A 2 -12.84 -4.93 -10.86
C ASP A 2 -11.34 -5.09 -10.64
N CYS A 3 -10.74 -6.01 -11.40
CA CYS A 3 -9.31 -6.27 -11.37
C CYS A 3 -8.59 -5.17 -12.16
N TYR A 4 -7.92 -4.24 -11.48
CA TYR A 4 -7.12 -3.23 -12.16
C TYR A 4 -5.80 -3.84 -12.67
N VAL A 5 -5.48 -3.57 -13.93
CA VAL A 5 -4.18 -3.88 -14.54
C VAL A 5 -3.31 -2.65 -14.38
N PHE A 6 -2.24 -2.75 -13.59
CA PHE A 6 -1.22 -1.71 -13.51
C PHE A 6 -0.18 -2.00 -14.59
N LEU A 7 -0.20 -1.21 -15.67
CA LEU A 7 0.92 -1.13 -16.60
C LEU A 7 1.89 -0.11 -16.03
N CYS A 8 2.86 -0.57 -15.26
CA CYS A 8 3.96 0.26 -14.78
C CYS A 8 5.17 0.05 -15.68
N ARG A 9 5.50 1.08 -16.46
CA ARG A 9 6.84 1.23 -17.04
C ARG A 9 7.72 1.81 -15.95
N TYR A 10 8.70 1.06 -15.46
CA TYR A 10 9.70 1.60 -14.53
C TYR A 10 11.07 1.55 -15.19
N GLU A 11 11.83 2.62 -15.00
CA GLU A 11 13.19 2.79 -15.50
C GLU A 11 14.13 2.44 -14.35
N VAL A 12 15.05 1.52 -14.59
CA VAL A 12 16.11 1.18 -13.64
C VAL A 12 17.25 2.14 -13.94
N ILE A 13 17.50 3.10 -13.03
CA ILE A 13 18.65 4.00 -13.15
C ILE A 13 19.82 3.27 -12.50
N PRO A 14 20.87 2.88 -13.24
CA PRO A 14 22.05 2.27 -12.65
C PRO A 14 22.74 3.27 -11.72
N ASP A 15 23.29 2.78 -10.61
CA ASP A 15 24.18 3.58 -9.77
C ASP A 15 25.40 3.99 -10.62
N ASP A 16 25.77 5.28 -10.56
CA ASP A 16 26.72 5.98 -11.42
C ASP A 16 28.19 5.55 -11.22
N SER A 17 28.44 4.24 -11.13
CA SER A 17 29.77 3.64 -11.11
C SER A 17 30.16 3.16 -12.50
N GLY A 18 30.33 4.11 -13.43
CA GLY A 18 31.33 4.11 -14.52
C GLY A 18 31.61 2.84 -15.35
N GLU A 19 30.75 1.84 -15.38
CA GLU A 19 30.90 0.66 -16.24
C GLU A 19 29.85 0.76 -17.35
N GLU A 20 30.31 0.63 -18.60
CA GLU A 20 29.47 0.47 -19.79
C GLU A 20 28.47 -0.67 -19.54
N SER A 21 27.28 -0.31 -19.07
CA SER A 21 26.23 -1.28 -18.85
C SER A 21 25.57 -1.54 -20.19
N ASP A 22 25.59 -2.81 -20.57
CA ASP A 22 24.70 -3.41 -21.55
C ASP A 22 23.34 -2.71 -21.49
N ILE A 23 22.81 -2.31 -22.64
CA ILE A 23 21.45 -1.81 -22.75
C ILE A 23 20.55 -2.91 -22.18
N GLU A 24 20.20 -2.83 -20.89
CA GLU A 24 19.39 -3.83 -20.21
C GLU A 24 18.06 -3.88 -20.97
N ASP A 25 17.76 -5.03 -21.56
CA ASP A 25 16.50 -5.29 -22.23
C ASP A 25 15.36 -4.86 -21.31
N GLN A 26 14.60 -3.85 -21.73
CA GLN A 26 13.53 -3.26 -20.95
C GLN A 26 12.41 -4.31 -20.77
N GLU A 27 12.43 -5.04 -19.66
CA GLU A 27 11.49 -6.12 -19.40
C GLU A 27 10.08 -5.57 -19.17
N VAL A 28 9.13 -5.95 -20.02
CA VAL A 28 7.71 -5.57 -19.88
C VAL A 28 6.94 -6.71 -19.22
N VAL A 29 6.65 -6.55 -17.92
CA VAL A 29 5.88 -7.53 -17.15
C VAL A 29 4.49 -6.99 -16.86
N ARG A 30 3.45 -7.76 -17.19
CA ARG A 30 2.07 -7.45 -16.81
C ARG A 30 1.80 -7.99 -15.40
N MET A 31 1.25 -7.15 -14.53
CA MET A 31 0.89 -7.51 -13.15
C MET A 31 -0.60 -7.24 -12.89
N HIS A 32 -1.19 -8.09 -12.05
CA HIS A 32 -2.53 -7.89 -11.49
C HIS A 32 -2.42 -7.27 -10.10
N GLN A 33 -3.38 -6.42 -9.73
CA GLN A 33 -3.43 -5.83 -8.40
C GLN A 33 -3.43 -6.93 -7.31
N GLN A 34 -2.65 -6.70 -6.25
CA GLN A 34 -2.35 -7.68 -5.18
C GLN A 34 -1.53 -8.90 -5.62
N GLN A 35 -1.10 -8.97 -6.88
CA GLN A 35 -0.20 -9.98 -7.43
C GLN A 35 1.07 -9.33 -8.03
N GLU A 36 1.49 -8.20 -7.47
CA GLU A 36 2.74 -7.53 -7.85
C GLU A 36 3.97 -8.37 -7.47
N ASN A 37 5.00 -8.38 -8.31
CA ASN A 37 6.21 -9.16 -8.09
C ASN A 37 7.20 -8.51 -7.10
N HIS A 38 8.20 -9.26 -6.64
CA HIS A 38 9.16 -8.78 -5.63
C HIS A 38 10.01 -7.61 -6.14
N LYS A 39 10.48 -7.67 -7.40
CA LYS A 39 11.29 -6.62 -8.04
C LYS A 39 10.55 -5.29 -8.08
N PHE A 40 9.27 -5.29 -8.46
CA PHE A 40 8.43 -4.10 -8.45
C PHE A 40 8.22 -3.56 -7.03
N LEU A 41 7.89 -4.42 -6.06
CA LEU A 41 7.59 -4.00 -4.70
C LEU A 41 8.82 -3.42 -3.95
N SER A 42 10.03 -3.87 -4.27
CA SER A 42 11.26 -3.42 -3.60
C SER A 42 11.54 -1.93 -3.82
N HIS A 43 11.19 -1.38 -4.98
CA HIS A 43 11.35 0.05 -5.31
C HIS A 43 10.59 0.99 -4.38
N PHE A 44 9.54 0.51 -3.70
CA PHE A 44 8.71 1.35 -2.84
C PHE A 44 9.18 1.37 -1.39
N HIS A 45 10.22 0.60 -1.04
CA HIS A 45 10.77 0.54 0.32
C HIS A 45 9.69 0.41 1.41
N ARG A 46 8.72 -0.49 1.22
CA ARG A 46 7.61 -0.78 2.17
C ARG A 46 6.61 0.38 2.35
N LYS A 47 6.59 1.31 1.39
CA LYS A 47 5.65 2.45 1.32
C LYS A 47 4.59 2.29 0.22
N PHE A 48 4.40 1.08 -0.29
CA PHE A 48 3.38 0.80 -1.30
C PHE A 48 1.96 0.85 -0.70
N LEU A 49 1.14 1.78 -1.20
CA LEU A 49 -0.23 2.02 -0.75
C LEU A 49 -1.21 1.79 -1.91
N VAL A 50 -2.17 0.90 -1.69
CA VAL A 50 -3.23 0.59 -2.65
C VAL A 50 -4.55 1.16 -2.12
N ARG A 51 -5.05 2.22 -2.74
CA ARG A 51 -6.38 2.77 -2.45
C ARG A 51 -7.45 2.07 -3.30
N ARG A 52 -8.66 1.93 -2.75
CA ARG A 52 -9.82 1.48 -3.54
C ARG A 52 -10.31 2.63 -4.42
N GLY A 53 -10.88 2.28 -5.57
CA GLY A 53 -11.53 3.24 -6.47
C GLY A 53 -11.04 3.18 -7.92
N ARG A 54 -11.74 3.92 -8.79
CA ARG A 54 -11.50 3.98 -10.24
C ARG A 54 -11.14 5.41 -10.64
N ARG A 55 -10.12 5.57 -11.49
CA ARG A 55 -9.80 6.85 -12.13
C ARG A 55 -10.94 7.25 -13.09
N GLY A 56 -11.44 8.48 -13.00
CA GLY A 56 -12.44 9.04 -13.92
C GLY A 56 -13.92 8.86 -13.55
N LEU A 57 -14.25 8.22 -12.42
CA LEU A 57 -15.56 8.39 -11.80
C LEU A 57 -15.47 9.55 -10.82
N THR A 58 -16.15 10.65 -11.12
CA THR A 58 -16.16 11.84 -10.28
C THR A 58 -16.69 11.47 -8.89
N ARG A 59 -15.85 11.79 -7.89
CA ARG A 59 -16.17 12.03 -6.48
C ARG A 59 -16.42 10.80 -5.59
N HIS A 60 -15.45 10.52 -4.70
CA HIS A 60 -15.60 9.95 -3.34
C HIS A 60 -15.17 8.51 -3.00
N LEU A 61 -14.40 7.79 -3.84
CA LEU A 61 -14.11 6.36 -3.55
C LEU A 61 -12.83 6.05 -2.72
N GLY A 62 -12.09 7.05 -2.25
CA GLY A 62 -10.86 6.81 -1.46
C GLY A 62 -10.35 8.01 -0.69
N GLY A 63 -11.25 8.90 -0.25
CA GLY A 63 -10.88 10.15 0.41
C GLY A 63 -11.96 10.75 1.31
N LYS A 64 -12.96 9.96 1.73
CA LYS A 64 -13.85 10.35 2.82
C LYS A 64 -13.45 9.56 4.05
N TRP A 65 -13.14 10.29 5.12
CA TRP A 65 -12.96 9.72 6.44
C TRP A 65 -14.31 9.14 6.95
N PRO A 66 -14.30 8.07 7.75
CA PRO A 66 -13.13 7.28 8.15
C PRO A 66 -12.61 6.35 7.05
N GLU A 67 -11.31 6.11 7.05
CA GLU A 67 -10.66 5.16 6.13
C GLU A 67 -9.97 4.05 6.91
N MET A 68 -10.11 2.80 6.44
CA MET A 68 -9.45 1.65 7.03
C MET A 68 -8.49 1.02 6.03
N PHE A 69 -7.32 0.60 6.51
CA PHE A 69 -6.30 -0.06 5.74
C PHE A 69 -5.85 -1.33 6.45
N GLN A 70 -5.45 -2.33 5.67
CA GLN A 70 -4.87 -3.58 6.13
C GLN A 70 -3.46 -3.70 5.55
N MET A 71 -2.50 -4.04 6.40
CA MET A 71 -1.14 -4.37 5.98
C MET A 71 -1.07 -5.84 5.59
N ARG A 72 -0.43 -6.14 4.47
CA ARG A 72 -0.16 -7.50 4.00
C ARG A 72 1.30 -7.62 3.57
N ALA A 73 1.99 -8.67 4.01
CA ALA A 73 3.24 -9.12 3.42
C ALA A 73 3.04 -10.48 2.74
N ASN A 74 3.53 -10.62 1.50
CA ASN A 74 3.64 -11.91 0.85
C ASN A 74 5.05 -12.45 1.05
N GLY A 75 5.24 -13.37 2.01
CA GLY A 75 6.47 -14.14 2.19
C GLY A 75 7.71 -13.40 2.69
N SER A 76 7.77 -12.06 2.56
CA SER A 76 8.85 -11.23 3.09
C SER A 76 8.35 -9.83 3.45
N SER A 77 8.97 -9.26 4.47
CA SER A 77 8.70 -7.92 4.97
C SER A 77 9.05 -6.78 4.02
N VAL A 78 9.91 -7.04 3.04
CA VAL A 78 10.25 -6.10 1.96
C VAL A 78 9.03 -5.86 1.05
N CYS A 79 8.15 -6.86 0.93
CA CYS A 79 6.94 -6.83 0.11
C CYS A 79 5.69 -6.36 0.88
N THR A 80 5.84 -5.59 1.96
CA THR A 80 4.68 -5.08 2.68
C THR A 80 3.91 -4.08 1.82
N ARG A 81 2.61 -4.32 1.68
CA ARG A 81 1.64 -3.45 1.02
C ARG A 81 0.55 -3.05 2.00
N THR A 82 0.18 -1.77 1.98
CA THR A 82 -0.94 -1.24 2.75
C THR A 82 -2.12 -1.09 1.81
N ILE A 83 -3.22 -1.77 2.08
CA ILE A 83 -4.36 -1.85 1.17
C ILE A 83 -5.57 -1.25 1.87
N GLN A 84 -6.24 -0.31 1.22
CA GLN A 84 -7.51 0.22 1.69
C GLN A 84 -8.57 -0.87 1.63
N ILE A 85 -9.22 -1.10 2.76
CA ILE A 85 -10.34 -2.04 2.88
C ILE A 85 -11.61 -1.27 3.21
N GLU A 86 -12.74 -1.97 3.23
CA GLU A 86 -13.97 -1.37 3.73
C GLU A 86 -13.82 -1.02 5.22
N CYS A 87 -14.30 0.16 5.62
CA CYS A 87 -14.18 0.62 7.01
C CYS A 87 -15.29 0.02 7.88
N MET A 88 -15.31 -1.31 7.97
CA MET A 88 -16.26 -2.08 8.76
C MET A 88 -15.52 -2.95 9.78
N ALA A 89 -16.13 -3.13 10.95
CA ALA A 89 -15.51 -3.90 12.03
C ALA A 89 -15.36 -5.40 11.70
N ASP A 90 -16.22 -5.93 10.82
CA ASP A 90 -16.18 -7.32 10.35
C ASP A 90 -14.97 -7.64 9.46
N GLN A 91 -14.28 -6.63 8.95
CA GLN A 91 -13.05 -6.80 8.16
C GLN A 91 -11.80 -7.00 9.02
N LEU A 92 -11.90 -6.75 10.34
CA LEU A 92 -10.76 -6.93 11.24
C LEU A 92 -10.44 -8.42 11.41
N CYS A 93 -9.16 -8.75 11.26
CA CYS A 93 -8.66 -10.12 11.35
C CYS A 93 -7.33 -10.16 12.10
N SER A 94 -7.24 -10.98 13.15
CA SER A 94 -6.05 -11.07 14.03
C SER A 94 -4.78 -11.52 13.32
N ALA A 95 -4.88 -12.07 12.11
CA ALA A 95 -3.73 -12.42 11.29
C ALA A 95 -3.04 -11.21 10.62
N PHE A 96 -3.62 -9.99 10.70
CA PHE A 96 -3.09 -8.80 10.02
C PHE A 96 -3.03 -7.58 10.94
N CYS A 97 -2.17 -6.62 10.60
CA CYS A 97 -2.20 -5.28 11.18
C CYS A 97 -3.15 -4.37 10.38
N HIS A 98 -3.89 -3.51 11.08
CA HIS A 98 -4.85 -2.58 10.49
C HIS A 98 -4.55 -1.14 10.90
N ILE A 99 -4.89 -0.19 10.04
CA ILE A 99 -4.72 1.25 10.27
C ILE A 99 -6.09 1.90 10.04
N LEU A 100 -6.63 2.54 11.06
CA LEU A 100 -7.86 3.32 10.97
C LEU A 100 -7.51 4.80 11.03
N ARG A 101 -7.82 5.51 9.96
CA ARG A 101 -7.75 6.96 9.87
C ARG A 101 -9.15 7.49 10.16
N ALA A 102 -9.33 8.13 11.33
CA ALA A 102 -10.61 8.67 11.78
C ALA A 102 -10.56 10.20 11.92
N PRO A 103 -11.62 10.95 11.58
CA PRO A 103 -11.63 12.40 11.69
C PRO A 103 -11.83 12.84 13.15
N PHE A 104 -11.18 13.92 13.56
CA PHE A 104 -11.30 14.53 14.89
C PHE A 104 -11.39 16.05 14.71
N LYS A 105 -12.63 16.56 14.74
CA LYS A 105 -13.06 17.93 14.40
C LYS A 105 -12.89 18.32 12.93
N ILE A 106 -14.03 18.59 12.28
CA ILE A 106 -14.11 19.24 10.96
C ILE A 106 -14.30 20.74 11.23
N GLU A 107 -13.21 21.46 11.49
CA GLU A 107 -13.23 22.93 11.56
C GLU A 107 -12.94 23.53 10.18
N LYS A 108 -13.30 24.81 9.97
CA LYS A 108 -13.22 25.49 8.67
C LYS A 108 -11.80 25.59 8.06
N ASP A 109 -10.76 25.34 8.85
CA ASP A 109 -9.34 25.47 8.46
C ASP A 109 -8.62 24.15 8.14
N GLY A 110 -9.35 23.03 8.00
CA GLY A 110 -8.80 21.78 7.48
C GLY A 110 -9.23 20.54 8.25
N GLU A 111 -9.09 19.38 7.60
CA GLU A 111 -9.43 18.08 8.16
C GLU A 111 -8.33 17.64 9.16
N ARG A 112 -8.63 17.66 10.47
CA ARG A 112 -7.79 16.99 11.48
C ARG A 112 -8.35 15.61 11.79
N GLY A 113 -7.47 14.67 12.11
CA GLY A 113 -7.83 13.28 12.37
C GLY A 113 -6.87 12.59 13.33
N ILE A 114 -7.29 11.44 13.83
CA ILE A 114 -6.48 10.52 14.63
C ILE A 114 -6.24 9.27 13.78
N VAL A 115 -5.01 8.76 13.85
CA VAL A 115 -4.62 7.49 13.23
C VAL A 115 -4.52 6.45 14.35
N TYR A 116 -5.31 5.39 14.25
CA TYR A 116 -5.24 4.24 15.12
C TYR A 116 -4.51 3.12 14.38
N VAL A 117 -3.55 2.52 15.04
CA VAL A 117 -2.85 1.32 14.55
C VAL A 117 -3.27 0.15 15.41
N TRP A 118 -3.91 -0.85 14.78
CA TRP A 118 -4.28 -2.09 15.42
C TRP A 118 -3.34 -3.21 15.00
N ILE A 119 -2.74 -3.86 15.99
CA ILE A 119 -1.79 -4.96 15.78
C ILE A 119 -2.52 -6.28 16.01
N GLY A 120 -2.62 -7.09 14.95
CA GLY A 120 -3.21 -8.42 15.03
C GLY A 120 -2.37 -9.33 15.92
N LYS A 121 -3.01 -10.06 16.84
CA LYS A 121 -2.29 -10.98 17.74
C LYS A 121 -1.53 -12.09 17.00
N SER A 122 -2.04 -12.49 15.84
CA SER A 122 -1.50 -13.56 15.00
C SER A 122 -0.79 -13.03 13.74
N SER A 123 -0.57 -11.72 13.63
CA SER A 123 0.21 -11.16 12.53
C SER A 123 1.71 -11.33 12.76
N ASP A 124 2.48 -11.29 11.68
CA ASP A 124 3.93 -11.43 11.73
C ASP A 124 4.56 -10.32 12.59
N VAL A 125 5.42 -10.71 13.53
CA VAL A 125 6.11 -9.80 14.47
C VAL A 125 6.89 -8.72 13.72
N HIS A 126 7.47 -9.03 12.56
CA HIS A 126 8.22 -8.05 11.79
C HIS A 126 7.31 -6.97 11.17
N GLU A 127 6.02 -7.24 10.99
CA GLU A 127 5.05 -6.24 10.56
C GLU A 127 4.69 -5.26 11.69
N HIS A 128 4.85 -5.65 12.96
CA HIS A 128 4.44 -4.83 14.11
C HIS A 128 5.23 -3.53 14.18
N ASP A 129 6.56 -3.60 14.02
CA ASP A 129 7.43 -2.42 14.05
C ASP A 129 7.21 -1.50 12.85
N VAL A 130 6.64 -2.03 11.77
CA VAL A 130 6.33 -1.23 10.57
C VAL A 130 4.99 -0.56 10.72
N ALA A 131 4.00 -1.29 11.25
CA ALA A 131 2.71 -0.75 11.59
C ALA A 131 2.83 0.42 12.58
N ARG A 132 3.69 0.29 13.60
CA ARG A 132 3.96 1.36 14.60
C ARG A 132 4.57 2.64 14.01
N ARG A 133 5.20 2.55 12.84
CA ARG A 133 5.85 3.69 12.17
C ARG A 133 4.96 4.38 11.13
N LYS A 134 3.72 3.92 10.95
CA LYS A 134 2.73 4.52 10.03
C LYS A 134 1.89 5.57 10.75
#